data_AF-A0AAV6YVV8-F1
#
_entry.id   AF-A0AAV6YVV8-F1
#
_cell.length_a   1.000
_cell.length_b   1.000
_cell.length_c   1.000
_cell.angle_alpha   90.00
_cell.angle_beta   90.00
_cell.angle_gamma   90.00
#
_symmetry.space_group_name_H-M   'P 1'
#
loop_
_entity.id
_entity.type
_entity.pdbx_description
1 polymer ?
#
loop_
_entity_poly.entity_id
_entity_poly.type
_entity_poly.pdbx_seq_one_letter_code
_entity_poly.pdbx_strand_id
1 'polypeptide(L)'
;RNILELIEFCEDDSCFYLVFEKLRGGSILSHIQRRKHFDEREASTVVQDIASALDFLHTKGIAHRDLKPENILCECEDKCGSAEYMAPEVVEVFTEEATFYDKRCDLWSLGVILYIMLSGYPPFVGNCGTDCGWDRGEVCRVCQNKLFESIQEGKYEFPERDWAHISSQAKNLISKLLVRDAKERLSAAQVLQHPWVQGDAPERGLPTPLVLQKNSSAKDLTLFAAEAIAVNRQLSQHDSDQSEESESFIQKICSMRLSPPSKSRLAKRRAQALASKGSAAVHTFPE
;
A
#
# COMPACT_ATOMS: atom_id res chain seq x y z
N ARG A 1 -20.55 -7.98 3.10
CA ARG A 1 -21.00 -7.87 1.69
C ARG A 1 -20.16 -6.77 1.10
N ASN A 2 -18.96 -7.10 0.63
CA ASN A 2 -17.99 -6.06 0.36
C ASN A 2 -17.31 -6.22 -1.03
N ILE A 3 -17.56 -7.29 -1.76
CA ILE A 3 -17.07 -7.44 -3.14
C ILE A 3 -18.14 -6.87 -4.07
N LEU A 4 -17.72 -6.03 -5.02
CA LEU A 4 -18.58 -5.37 -6.01
C LEU A 4 -19.32 -6.41 -6.84
N GLU A 5 -20.63 -6.26 -6.94
CA GLU A 5 -21.48 -7.22 -7.64
C GLU A 5 -21.52 -6.91 -9.15
N LEU A 6 -21.21 -7.92 -9.99
CA LEU A 6 -21.44 -7.86 -11.43
C LEU A 6 -22.95 -8.04 -11.66
N ILE A 7 -23.60 -7.01 -12.18
CA ILE A 7 -25.04 -6.99 -12.45
C ILE A 7 -25.34 -7.69 -13.77
N GLU A 8 -24.61 -7.32 -14.82
CA GLU A 8 -24.87 -7.77 -16.18
C GLU A 8 -23.59 -7.81 -17.01
N PHE A 9 -23.50 -8.75 -17.95
CA PHE A 9 -22.45 -8.83 -18.95
C PHE A 9 -23.08 -8.81 -20.34
N CYS A 10 -22.61 -7.89 -21.19
CA CYS A 10 -23.02 -7.78 -22.59
C CYS A 10 -21.80 -7.77 -23.49
N GLU A 11 -21.97 -8.18 -24.74
CA GLU A 11 -20.93 -8.20 -25.77
C GLU A 11 -21.51 -7.68 -27.09
N ASP A 12 -20.73 -6.87 -27.80
CA ASP A 12 -20.96 -6.56 -29.21
C ASP A 12 -19.75 -6.97 -30.06
N ASP A 13 -19.81 -6.74 -31.38
CA ASP A 13 -18.76 -7.17 -32.33
C ASP A 13 -17.36 -6.60 -32.04
N SER A 14 -17.23 -5.62 -31.14
CA SER A 14 -16.01 -4.88 -30.86
C SER A 14 -15.67 -4.70 -29.38
N CYS A 15 -16.65 -4.85 -28.48
CA CYS A 15 -16.57 -4.44 -27.10
C CYS A 15 -17.24 -5.43 -26.15
N PHE A 16 -16.62 -5.62 -24.99
CA PHE A 16 -17.24 -6.26 -23.83
C PHE A 16 -17.72 -5.19 -22.84
N TYR A 17 -18.94 -5.35 -22.34
CA TYR A 17 -19.56 -4.49 -21.34
C TYR A 17 -19.79 -5.27 -20.05
N LEU A 18 -19.14 -4.84 -18.98
CA LEU A 18 -19.36 -5.37 -17.64
C LEU A 18 -20.08 -4.28 -16.83
N VAL A 19 -21.32 -4.57 -16.45
CA VAL A 19 -22.19 -3.64 -15.73
C VAL A 19 -22.11 -3.94 -14.23
N PHE A 20 -21.73 -2.94 -13.45
CA PHE A 20 -21.62 -3.01 -12.00
C PHE A 20 -22.46 -1.94 -11.34
N GLU A 21 -22.69 -2.08 -10.04
CA GLU A 21 -23.26 -0.99 -9.23
C GLU A 21 -22.34 0.24 -9.22
N LYS A 22 -22.93 1.43 -9.34
CA LYS A 22 -22.17 2.68 -9.39
C LYS A 22 -21.86 3.17 -7.99
N LEU A 23 -20.60 3.03 -7.59
CA LEU A 23 -20.07 3.59 -6.35
C LEU A 23 -19.73 5.06 -6.51
N ARG A 24 -20.37 5.91 -5.70
CA ARG A 24 -20.29 7.37 -5.81
C ARG A 24 -19.12 7.95 -5.03
N GLY A 25 -18.62 7.23 -4.02
CA GLY A 25 -17.51 7.68 -3.19
C GLY A 25 -16.14 7.63 -3.88
N GLY A 26 -16.01 6.96 -5.03
CA GLY A 26 -14.73 6.81 -5.75
C GLY A 26 -13.68 6.04 -4.93
N SER A 27 -12.40 6.15 -5.29
CA SER A 27 -11.34 5.41 -4.59
C SER A 27 -11.09 5.92 -3.17
N ILE A 28 -10.64 5.02 -2.29
CA ILE A 28 -10.45 5.31 -0.85
C ILE A 28 -9.58 6.53 -0.57
N LEU A 29 -8.45 6.69 -1.27
CA LEU A 29 -7.58 7.86 -1.06
C LEU A 29 -8.21 9.15 -1.56
N SER A 30 -8.97 9.09 -2.67
CA SER A 30 -9.72 10.24 -3.16
C SER A 30 -10.83 10.63 -2.18
N HIS A 31 -11.47 9.63 -1.57
CA HIS A 31 -12.49 9.83 -0.55
C HIS A 31 -11.89 10.51 0.69
N ILE A 32 -10.81 9.95 1.28
CA ILE A 32 -10.12 10.55 2.44
C ILE A 32 -9.64 11.98 2.11
N GLN A 33 -9.15 12.22 0.89
CA GLN A 33 -8.73 13.56 0.46
C GLN A 33 -9.90 14.57 0.50
N ARG A 34 -11.15 14.19 0.21
CA ARG A 34 -12.28 15.13 0.23
C ARG A 34 -12.82 15.40 1.64
N ARG A 35 -12.45 14.57 2.62
CA ARG A 35 -12.94 14.66 4.00
C ARG A 35 -12.28 15.79 4.77
N LYS A 36 -13.00 16.33 5.77
CA LYS A 36 -12.42 17.24 6.78
C LYS A 36 -11.77 16.48 7.93
N HIS A 37 -12.30 15.30 8.25
CA HIS A 37 -11.86 14.46 9.36
C HIS A 37 -11.76 13.01 8.89
N PHE A 38 -10.72 12.34 9.38
CA PHE A 38 -10.49 10.92 9.24
C PHE A 38 -9.71 10.47 10.48
N ASP A 39 -10.11 9.38 11.14
CA ASP A 39 -9.45 8.90 12.35
C ASP A 39 -9.03 7.43 12.27
N GLU A 40 -8.33 6.93 13.29
CA GLU A 40 -7.90 5.53 13.35
C GLU A 40 -9.08 4.55 13.39
N ARG A 41 -10.23 4.93 13.96
CA ARG A 41 -11.43 4.07 14.03
C ARG A 41 -12.04 3.90 12.64
N GLU A 42 -12.16 4.97 11.87
CA GLU A 42 -12.58 4.92 10.46
C GLU A 42 -11.61 4.09 9.62
N ALA A 43 -10.29 4.28 9.79
CA ALA A 43 -9.28 3.47 9.11
C ALA A 43 -9.39 1.98 9.48
N SER A 44 -9.70 1.68 10.74
CA SER A 44 -9.92 0.30 11.21
C SER A 44 -11.14 -0.34 10.56
N THR A 45 -12.26 0.37 10.42
CA THR A 45 -13.43 -0.14 9.70
C THR A 45 -13.10 -0.46 8.24
N VAL A 46 -12.35 0.40 7.56
CA VAL A 46 -11.88 0.14 6.18
C VAL A 46 -11.02 -1.13 6.13
N VAL A 47 -10.10 -1.31 7.07
CA VAL A 47 -9.27 -2.53 7.15
C VAL A 47 -10.12 -3.76 7.44
N GLN A 48 -11.11 -3.65 8.32
CA GLN A 48 -12.03 -4.75 8.64
C GLN A 48 -12.81 -5.19 7.40
N ASP A 49 -13.34 -4.23 6.64
CA ASP A 49 -14.03 -4.51 5.40
C ASP A 49 -13.09 -5.27 4.47
N ILE A 50 -11.94 -4.69 4.11
CA ILE A 50 -10.99 -5.27 3.16
C ILE A 50 -10.56 -6.68 3.61
N ALA A 51 -10.22 -6.84 4.89
CA ALA A 51 -9.81 -8.14 5.43
C ALA A 51 -10.95 -9.17 5.35
N SER A 52 -12.20 -8.78 5.58
CA SER A 52 -13.36 -9.69 5.46
C SER A 52 -13.52 -10.23 4.04
N ALA A 53 -13.24 -9.40 3.05
CA ALA A 53 -13.35 -9.78 1.66
C ALA A 53 -12.18 -10.62 1.16
N LEU A 54 -10.96 -10.25 1.56
CA LEU A 54 -9.79 -11.07 1.32
C LEU A 54 -9.97 -12.45 1.96
N ASP A 55 -10.48 -12.53 3.18
CA ASP A 55 -10.74 -13.81 3.85
C ASP A 55 -11.74 -14.68 3.08
N PHE A 56 -12.81 -14.07 2.56
CA PHE A 56 -13.76 -14.75 1.70
C PHE A 56 -13.12 -15.27 0.40
N LEU A 57 -12.38 -14.43 -0.32
CA LEU A 57 -11.67 -14.84 -1.55
C LEU A 57 -10.66 -15.95 -1.26
N HIS A 58 -9.87 -15.78 -0.20
CA HIS A 58 -8.79 -16.67 0.19
C HIS A 58 -9.32 -18.06 0.59
N THR A 59 -10.47 -18.10 1.28
CA THR A 59 -11.18 -19.35 1.62
C THR A 59 -11.71 -20.07 0.37
N LYS A 60 -12.04 -19.32 -0.68
CA LYS A 60 -12.45 -19.85 -1.99
C LYS A 60 -11.27 -20.26 -2.88
N GLY A 61 -10.03 -20.15 -2.40
CA GLY A 61 -8.84 -20.45 -3.19
C GLY A 61 -8.39 -19.31 -4.11
N ILE A 62 -9.04 -18.14 -4.04
CA ILE A 62 -8.81 -17.00 -4.93
C ILE A 62 -7.93 -15.99 -4.19
N ALA A 63 -6.89 -15.47 -4.85
CA ALA A 63 -6.17 -14.28 -4.40
C ALA A 63 -6.58 -13.09 -5.25
N HIS A 64 -6.61 -11.88 -4.68
CA HIS A 64 -6.91 -10.69 -5.46
C HIS A 64 -5.74 -10.35 -6.39
N ARG A 65 -4.48 -10.46 -5.96
CA ARG A 65 -3.25 -10.21 -6.75
C ARG A 65 -3.01 -8.76 -7.21
N ASP A 66 -4.02 -7.90 -7.27
CA ASP A 66 -3.92 -6.48 -7.61
C ASP A 66 -4.60 -5.58 -6.56
N LEU A 67 -4.56 -5.95 -5.27
CA LEU A 67 -5.10 -5.10 -4.22
C LEU A 67 -4.32 -3.79 -4.11
N LYS A 68 -4.93 -2.67 -4.49
CA LYS A 68 -4.33 -1.32 -4.48
C LYS A 68 -5.39 -0.27 -4.12
N PRO A 69 -5.00 0.96 -3.73
CA PRO A 69 -5.97 1.98 -3.32
C PRO A 69 -7.00 2.35 -4.40
N GLU A 70 -6.66 2.16 -5.67
CA GLU A 70 -7.54 2.36 -6.84
C GLU A 70 -8.71 1.37 -6.87
N ASN A 71 -8.50 0.15 -6.39
CA ASN A 71 -9.46 -0.95 -6.43
C ASN A 71 -10.33 -1.02 -5.16
N ILE A 72 -10.11 -0.13 -4.18
CA ILE A 72 -10.93 0.02 -2.99
C ILE A 72 -11.84 1.23 -3.20
N LEU A 73 -13.12 0.97 -3.46
CA LEU A 73 -14.09 2.00 -3.79
C LEU A 73 -15.02 2.24 -2.60
N CYS A 74 -15.42 3.48 -2.37
CA CYS A 74 -16.35 3.85 -1.31
C CYS A 74 -17.77 3.95 -1.89
N GLU A 75 -18.75 3.36 -1.19
CA GLU A 75 -20.16 3.36 -1.60
C GLU A 75 -20.71 4.79 -1.79
N CYS A 76 -20.53 5.65 -0.78
CA CYS A 76 -21.02 7.02 -0.77
C CYS A 76 -19.92 8.06 -0.47
N GLU A 77 -20.25 9.35 -0.64
CA GLU A 77 -19.30 10.45 -0.44
C GLU A 77 -19.09 10.82 1.04
N ASP A 78 -20.01 10.41 1.93
CA ASP A 78 -20.06 10.88 3.32
C ASP A 78 -19.60 9.84 4.37
N LYS A 79 -19.37 8.58 3.98
CA LYS A 79 -18.92 7.51 4.90
C LYS A 79 -17.72 6.75 4.36
N CYS A 80 -16.76 6.49 5.23
CA CYS A 80 -15.54 5.72 4.91
C CYS A 80 -15.72 4.21 5.17
N GLY A 81 -16.70 3.80 5.98
CA GLY A 81 -16.84 2.43 6.52
C GLY A 81 -17.70 1.46 5.72
N SER A 82 -17.83 1.66 4.42
CA SER A 82 -18.49 0.73 3.50
C SER A 82 -17.72 0.78 2.19
N ALA A 83 -16.59 0.10 2.18
CA ALA A 83 -15.75 -0.03 1.00
C ALA A 83 -16.13 -1.29 0.22
N GLU A 84 -16.44 -1.11 -1.06
CA GLU A 84 -16.75 -2.18 -2.01
C GLU A 84 -15.61 -2.28 -3.03
N TYR A 85 -15.12 -3.50 -3.32
CA TYR A 85 -13.93 -3.69 -4.17
C TYR A 85 -14.23 -4.43 -5.46
N MET A 86 -13.51 -4.07 -6.52
CA MET A 86 -13.66 -4.67 -7.86
C MET A 86 -13.20 -6.13 -7.92
N ALA A 87 -13.79 -6.85 -8.89
CA ALA A 87 -13.80 -8.29 -9.04
C ALA A 87 -12.41 -8.96 -9.05
N PRO A 88 -12.30 -10.18 -8.50
CA PRO A 88 -11.10 -10.98 -8.62
C PRO A 88 -10.85 -11.28 -10.11
N GLU A 89 -9.62 -11.08 -10.60
CA GLU A 89 -9.21 -11.68 -11.86
C GLU A 89 -9.31 -13.22 -11.77
N VAL A 90 -10.44 -13.77 -12.23
CA VAL A 90 -10.67 -15.21 -12.29
C VAL A 90 -9.80 -15.79 -13.39
N VAL A 91 -8.59 -16.19 -13.02
CA VAL A 91 -7.87 -17.25 -13.72
C VAL A 91 -7.54 -18.30 -12.67
N GLU A 92 -8.32 -19.39 -12.67
CA GLU A 92 -7.95 -20.64 -12.02
C GLU A 92 -6.62 -21.12 -12.61
N VAL A 93 -5.52 -20.72 -11.99
CA VAL A 93 -4.26 -21.43 -12.18
C VAL A 93 -4.34 -22.62 -11.23
N PHE A 94 -4.82 -23.75 -11.75
CA PHE A 94 -4.86 -25.07 -11.11
C PHE A 94 -3.45 -25.59 -10.78
N THR A 95 -2.71 -24.86 -9.96
CA THR A 95 -1.51 -25.35 -9.29
C THR A 95 -1.69 -25.06 -7.81
N GLU A 96 -1.59 -26.08 -6.96
CA GLU A 96 -1.72 -25.96 -5.50
C GLU A 96 -0.71 -24.94 -4.91
N GLU A 97 0.34 -24.62 -5.67
CA GLU A 97 1.43 -23.70 -5.34
C GLU A 97 1.09 -22.21 -5.56
N ALA A 98 0.19 -21.86 -6.48
CA ALA A 98 -0.22 -20.46 -6.73
C ALA A 98 -1.12 -19.87 -5.64
N THR A 99 -1.32 -20.57 -4.52
CA THR A 99 -2.45 -20.30 -3.62
C THR A 99 -2.07 -19.73 -2.27
N PHE A 100 -0.85 -19.90 -1.77
CA PHE A 100 -0.46 -19.35 -0.45
C PHE A 100 0.20 -17.98 -0.57
N TYR A 101 1.23 -17.87 -1.40
CA TYR A 101 2.04 -16.64 -1.51
C TYR A 101 1.24 -15.48 -2.10
N ASP A 102 0.43 -15.73 -3.12
CA ASP A 102 -0.43 -14.70 -3.72
C ASP A 102 -1.44 -14.17 -2.71
N LYS A 103 -2.03 -15.04 -1.87
CA LYS A 103 -2.92 -14.61 -0.78
C LYS A 103 -2.18 -13.74 0.21
N ARG A 104 -0.96 -14.10 0.60
CA ARG A 104 -0.13 -13.29 1.51
C ARG A 104 0.32 -11.98 0.88
N CYS A 105 0.50 -11.91 -0.43
CA CYS A 105 0.78 -10.67 -1.16
C CYS A 105 -0.35 -9.66 -0.98
N ASP A 106 -1.62 -10.09 -1.01
CA ASP A 106 -2.75 -9.21 -0.73
C ASP A 106 -2.67 -8.57 0.66
N LEU A 107 -2.20 -9.32 1.67
CA LEU A 107 -2.03 -8.80 3.04
C LEU A 107 -0.85 -7.83 3.16
N TRP A 108 0.19 -8.01 2.36
CA TRP A 108 1.27 -7.02 2.28
C TRP A 108 0.75 -5.71 1.66
N SER A 109 -0.03 -5.80 0.59
CA SER A 109 -0.71 -4.65 -0.02
C SER A 109 -1.62 -3.94 0.99
N LEU A 110 -2.40 -4.68 1.78
CA LEU A 110 -3.21 -4.12 2.87
C LEU A 110 -2.35 -3.35 3.89
N GLY A 111 -1.16 -3.87 4.23
CA GLY A 111 -0.21 -3.18 5.10
C GLY A 111 0.28 -1.84 4.54
N VAL A 112 0.59 -1.79 3.23
CA VAL A 112 0.99 -0.55 2.55
C VAL A 112 -0.17 0.45 2.53
N ILE A 113 -1.37 -0.01 2.21
CA ILE A 113 -2.59 0.83 2.16
C ILE A 113 -2.89 1.39 3.54
N LEU A 114 -2.86 0.56 4.60
CA LEU A 114 -3.05 0.99 5.98
C LEU A 114 -2.01 2.04 6.40
N TYR A 115 -0.74 1.83 6.09
CA TYR A 115 0.32 2.81 6.37
C TYR A 115 0.02 4.17 5.71
N ILE A 116 -0.43 4.16 4.45
CA ILE A 116 -0.81 5.37 3.73
C ILE A 116 -2.06 6.02 4.34
N MET A 117 -3.08 5.24 4.74
CA MET A 117 -4.29 5.79 5.36
C MET A 117 -4.00 6.50 6.69
N LEU A 118 -3.05 5.99 7.48
CA LEU A 118 -2.71 6.59 8.78
C LEU A 118 -1.78 7.80 8.68
N SER A 119 -0.87 7.82 7.71
CA SER A 119 0.20 8.84 7.65
C SER A 119 0.10 9.79 6.45
N GLY A 120 -0.63 9.39 5.41
CA GLY A 120 -0.71 10.09 4.14
C GLY A 120 0.49 9.92 3.22
N TYR A 121 1.45 9.03 3.53
CA TYR A 121 2.64 8.75 2.70
C TYR A 121 3.00 7.25 2.69
N PRO A 122 3.83 6.78 1.74
CA PRO A 122 4.15 5.36 1.67
C PRO A 122 5.24 4.92 2.67
N PRO A 123 5.29 3.62 3.02
CA PRO A 123 6.29 3.07 3.94
C PRO A 123 7.70 2.98 3.34
N PHE A 124 7.83 2.67 2.05
CA PHE A 124 9.11 2.48 1.37
C PHE A 124 9.42 3.67 0.46
N VAL A 125 10.67 4.14 0.47
CA VAL A 125 11.14 5.26 -0.37
C VAL A 125 12.60 5.08 -0.76
N GLY A 126 12.94 5.46 -1.98
CA GLY A 126 14.32 5.50 -2.46
C GLY A 126 14.98 6.85 -2.26
N ASN A 127 16.23 6.89 -1.75
CA ASN A 127 16.99 8.13 -1.56
C ASN A 127 18.49 7.97 -1.85
N CYS A 128 18.99 8.56 -2.93
CA CYS A 128 20.39 8.50 -3.33
C CYS A 128 21.33 9.43 -2.55
N GLY A 129 20.81 10.26 -1.65
CA GLY A 129 21.59 11.20 -0.83
C GLY A 129 21.92 12.54 -1.52
N THR A 130 21.39 12.77 -2.73
CA THR A 130 21.62 13.99 -3.52
C THR A 130 20.30 14.52 -4.08
N ASP A 131 20.27 15.81 -4.48
CA ASP A 131 19.10 16.40 -5.16
C ASP A 131 19.03 15.99 -6.65
N CYS A 132 18.80 14.70 -6.89
CA CYS A 132 18.71 14.07 -8.21
C CYS A 132 17.37 14.26 -8.92
N GLY A 133 16.45 15.03 -8.33
CA GLY A 133 15.11 15.20 -8.87
C GLY A 133 14.19 14.00 -8.75
N TRP A 134 14.61 12.88 -8.14
CA TRP A 134 13.73 11.73 -7.81
C TRP A 134 12.50 12.16 -7.02
N ASP A 135 12.70 13.04 -6.05
CA ASP A 135 11.61 13.58 -5.25
C ASP A 135 10.70 14.48 -6.10
N ARG A 136 11.24 15.17 -7.12
CA ARG A 136 10.49 15.91 -8.16
C ARG A 136 9.99 15.02 -9.31
N GLY A 137 10.25 13.72 -9.17
CA GLY A 137 10.24 12.61 -10.13
C GLY A 137 10.58 12.90 -11.55
N GLU A 138 11.76 13.45 -11.63
CA GLU A 138 12.72 13.02 -12.61
C GLU A 138 13.14 11.56 -12.31
N VAL A 139 13.52 10.83 -13.36
CA VAL A 139 13.97 9.45 -13.20
C VAL A 139 15.35 9.44 -12.56
N CYS A 140 15.50 8.72 -11.45
CA CYS A 140 16.79 8.48 -10.80
C CYS A 140 16.93 6.99 -10.54
N ARG A 141 17.82 6.33 -11.30
CA ARG A 141 18.06 4.89 -11.16
C ARG A 141 18.57 4.51 -9.77
N VAL A 142 19.39 5.36 -9.12
CA VAL A 142 19.92 5.07 -7.78
C VAL A 142 18.81 5.07 -6.74
N CYS A 143 17.93 6.07 -6.77
CA CYS A 143 16.79 6.09 -5.86
C CYS A 143 15.82 4.96 -6.16
N GLN A 144 15.57 4.67 -7.44
CA GLN A 144 14.74 3.54 -7.82
C GLN A 144 15.29 2.22 -7.24
N ASN A 145 16.58 1.95 -7.41
CA ASN A 145 17.23 0.76 -6.84
C ASN A 145 17.13 0.72 -5.32
N LYS A 146 17.32 1.85 -4.64
CA LYS A 146 17.15 1.92 -3.17
C LYS A 146 15.70 1.69 -2.72
N LEU A 147 14.71 2.08 -3.51
CA LEU A 147 13.31 1.75 -3.23
C LEU A 147 13.10 0.23 -3.32
N PHE A 148 13.64 -0.41 -4.36
CA PHE A 148 13.64 -1.87 -4.49
C PHE A 148 14.33 -2.56 -3.31
N GLU A 149 15.53 -2.12 -2.94
CA GLU A 149 16.27 -2.61 -1.79
C GLU A 149 15.45 -2.47 -0.50
N SER A 150 14.82 -1.31 -0.27
CA SER A 150 13.99 -1.05 0.91
C SER A 150 12.78 -1.99 1.00
N ILE A 151 12.13 -2.28 -0.14
CA ILE A 151 11.03 -3.26 -0.23
C ILE A 151 11.55 -4.67 0.06
N GLN A 152 12.64 -5.08 -0.59
CA GLN A 152 13.23 -6.41 -0.47
C GLN A 152 13.77 -6.70 0.95
N GLU A 153 14.40 -5.70 1.56
CA GLU A 153 14.88 -5.78 2.94
C GLU A 153 13.72 -5.68 3.96
N GLY A 154 12.53 -5.25 3.54
CA GLY A 154 11.39 -5.01 4.41
C GLY A 154 11.62 -3.87 5.41
N LYS A 155 12.55 -2.95 5.10
CA LYS A 155 12.91 -1.84 6.00
C LYS A 155 12.00 -0.64 5.74
N TYR A 156 11.21 -0.29 6.75
CA TYR A 156 10.40 0.92 6.83
C TYR A 156 10.44 1.45 8.27
N GLU A 157 10.04 2.71 8.45
CA GLU A 157 10.09 3.38 9.76
C GLU A 157 8.75 4.01 10.13
N PHE A 158 8.58 4.31 11.43
CA PHE A 158 7.50 5.14 11.97
C PHE A 158 8.07 6.44 12.57
N PRO A 159 8.37 7.47 11.76
CA PRO A 159 9.01 8.69 12.28
C PRO A 159 8.16 9.37 13.34
N GLU A 160 8.77 9.64 14.50
CA GLU A 160 8.08 10.18 15.68
C GLU A 160 7.27 11.44 15.38
N ARG A 161 7.77 12.33 14.52
CA ARG A 161 7.07 13.57 14.12
C ARG A 161 5.64 13.30 13.63
N ASP A 162 5.46 12.23 12.86
CA ASP A 162 4.19 11.92 12.21
C ASP A 162 3.47 10.74 12.89
N TRP A 163 4.19 9.89 13.63
CA TRP A 163 3.64 8.65 14.20
C TRP A 163 3.56 8.63 15.72
N ALA A 164 4.08 9.63 16.44
CA ALA A 164 4.01 9.65 17.91
C ALA A 164 2.56 9.60 18.43
N HIS A 165 1.62 10.20 17.71
CA HIS A 165 0.20 10.26 18.09
C HIS A 165 -0.61 9.01 17.70
N ILE A 166 -0.12 8.21 16.74
CA ILE A 166 -0.77 6.99 16.23
C ILE A 166 -0.57 5.85 17.23
N SER A 167 -1.64 5.08 17.47
CA SER A 167 -1.68 3.99 18.44
C SER A 167 -0.60 2.93 18.21
N SER A 168 -0.13 2.30 19.30
CA SER A 168 0.80 1.18 19.22
C SER A 168 0.15 -0.04 18.57
N GLN A 169 -1.16 -0.21 18.72
CA GLN A 169 -1.91 -1.30 18.10
C GLN A 169 -1.94 -1.18 16.57
N ALA A 170 -2.13 0.03 16.02
CA ALA A 170 -2.04 0.25 14.58
C ALA A 170 -0.65 -0.08 14.02
N LYS A 171 0.41 0.40 14.70
CA LYS A 171 1.81 0.10 14.35
C LYS A 171 2.09 -1.40 14.43
N ASN A 172 1.54 -2.09 15.44
CA ASN A 172 1.67 -3.54 15.58
C ASN A 172 1.05 -4.28 14.40
N LEU A 173 -0.17 -3.90 14.00
CA LEU A 173 -0.84 -4.50 12.85
C LEU A 173 -0.02 -4.32 11.57
N ILE A 174 0.43 -3.09 11.28
CA ILE A 174 1.31 -2.80 10.13
C ILE A 174 2.55 -3.68 10.18
N SER A 175 3.18 -3.81 11.35
CA SER A 175 4.41 -4.59 11.49
C SER A 175 4.25 -6.09 11.24
N LYS A 176 3.05 -6.62 11.40
CA LYS A 176 2.71 -8.02 11.11
C LYS A 176 2.17 -8.22 9.69
N LEU A 177 1.85 -7.14 8.97
CA LEU A 177 1.46 -7.15 7.56
C LEU A 177 2.65 -6.93 6.62
N LEU A 178 3.53 -5.97 6.96
CA LEU A 178 4.75 -5.65 6.21
C LEU A 178 5.93 -6.55 6.63
N VAL A 179 5.67 -7.85 6.67
CA VAL A 179 6.67 -8.89 6.97
C VAL A 179 7.22 -9.44 5.66
N ARG A 180 8.55 -9.60 5.57
CA ARG A 180 9.21 -10.15 4.38
C ARG A 180 8.76 -11.59 4.12
N ASP A 181 8.90 -12.46 5.11
CA ASP A 181 8.45 -13.85 4.99
C ASP A 181 6.91 -13.92 4.95
N ALA A 182 6.37 -14.39 3.82
CA ALA A 182 4.95 -14.58 3.62
C ALA A 182 4.32 -15.58 4.62
N LYS A 183 5.10 -16.53 5.15
CA LYS A 183 4.64 -17.52 6.13
C LYS A 183 4.38 -16.91 7.50
N GLU A 184 5.23 -15.96 7.89
CA GLU A 184 5.13 -15.21 9.15
C GLU A 184 4.14 -14.03 9.07
N ARG A 185 3.78 -13.60 7.86
CA ARG A 185 2.80 -12.54 7.62
C ARG A 185 1.42 -12.98 8.13
N LEU A 186 0.60 -12.03 8.61
CA LEU A 186 -0.79 -12.35 8.99
C LEU A 186 -1.64 -12.76 7.80
N SER A 187 -2.67 -13.55 8.07
CA SER A 187 -3.74 -13.92 7.12
C SER A 187 -4.91 -12.98 7.32
N ALA A 188 -5.83 -12.94 6.35
CA ALA A 188 -7.04 -12.12 6.46
C ALA A 188 -7.86 -12.47 7.71
N ALA A 189 -8.10 -13.76 7.98
CA ALA A 189 -8.68 -14.23 9.24
C ALA A 189 -7.95 -13.70 10.49
N GLN A 190 -6.61 -13.75 10.52
CA GLN A 190 -5.86 -13.25 11.67
C GLN A 190 -5.91 -11.72 11.80
N VAL A 191 -6.01 -10.98 10.69
CA VAL A 191 -6.22 -9.53 10.71
C VAL A 191 -7.58 -9.18 11.34
N LEU A 192 -8.63 -9.92 11.00
CA LEU A 192 -9.97 -9.74 11.60
C LEU A 192 -9.99 -10.01 13.11
N GLN A 193 -9.05 -10.82 13.61
CA GLN A 193 -8.87 -11.09 15.03
C GLN A 193 -7.93 -10.10 15.73
N HIS A 194 -7.33 -9.16 15.01
CA HIS A 194 -6.40 -8.21 15.60
C HIS A 194 -7.16 -7.18 16.47
N PRO A 195 -6.72 -6.88 17.71
CA PRO A 195 -7.47 -6.01 18.62
C PRO A 195 -7.84 -4.64 18.03
N TRP A 196 -6.89 -4.02 17.30
CA TRP A 196 -7.13 -2.77 16.59
C TRP A 196 -8.35 -2.84 15.66
N VAL A 197 -8.53 -3.97 14.95
CA VAL A 197 -9.64 -4.21 14.02
C VAL A 197 -10.94 -4.58 14.74
N GLN A 198 -10.86 -5.20 15.93
CA GLN A 198 -12.02 -5.62 16.73
C GLN A 198 -12.70 -4.51 17.54
N GLY A 199 -12.30 -3.25 17.34
CA GLY A 199 -12.93 -2.09 17.98
C GLY A 199 -12.04 -1.34 18.98
N ASP A 200 -10.80 -1.81 19.21
CA ASP A 200 -9.84 -1.12 20.08
C ASP A 200 -9.14 0.06 19.37
N ALA A 201 -9.40 0.28 18.07
CA ALA A 201 -8.92 1.46 17.37
C ALA A 201 -9.48 2.74 18.01
N PRO A 202 -8.62 3.69 18.43
CA PRO A 202 -9.09 4.90 19.09
C PRO A 202 -9.68 5.90 18.08
N GLU A 203 -10.55 6.80 18.53
CA GLU A 203 -11.05 7.94 17.73
C GLU A 203 -10.01 9.07 17.69
N ARG A 204 -8.79 8.73 17.26
CA ARG A 204 -7.68 9.68 17.11
C ARG A 204 -7.66 10.22 15.70
N GLY A 205 -8.00 11.50 15.56
CA GLY A 205 -7.93 12.21 14.29
C GLY A 205 -6.56 12.12 13.64
N LEU A 206 -6.55 11.79 12.36
CA LEU A 206 -5.37 11.64 11.53
C LEU A 206 -5.14 12.89 10.69
N PRO A 207 -3.88 13.28 10.43
CA PRO A 207 -3.57 14.40 9.55
C PRO A 207 -3.83 14.07 8.08
N THR A 208 -4.14 12.80 7.75
CA THR A 208 -4.24 12.27 6.39
C THR A 208 -5.07 13.13 5.44
N PRO A 209 -6.32 13.55 5.75
CA PRO A 209 -7.11 14.37 4.82
C PRO A 209 -6.41 15.68 4.46
N LEU A 210 -5.84 16.37 5.45
CA LEU A 210 -5.10 17.62 5.25
C LEU A 210 -3.81 17.40 4.45
N VAL A 211 -3.12 16.30 4.71
CA VAL A 211 -1.91 15.89 3.99
C VAL A 211 -2.22 15.62 2.52
N LEU A 212 -3.35 14.94 2.23
CA LEU A 212 -3.80 14.64 0.87
C LEU A 212 -4.30 15.88 0.12
N GLN A 213 -5.07 16.76 0.78
CA GLN A 213 -5.64 17.97 0.18
C GLN A 213 -4.60 18.98 -0.25
N LYS A 214 -3.61 19.25 0.60
CA LYS A 214 -2.57 20.26 0.34
C LYS A 214 -1.73 19.93 -0.90
N ASN A 215 -1.74 18.68 -1.36
CA ASN A 215 -0.75 18.17 -2.28
C ASN A 215 -1.31 17.46 -3.52
N SER A 216 -2.63 17.39 -3.69
CA SER A 216 -3.28 16.59 -4.75
C SER A 216 -2.75 15.15 -4.81
N SER A 217 -2.42 14.57 -3.66
CA SER A 217 -1.52 13.42 -3.59
C SER A 217 -2.20 12.05 -3.60
N ALA A 218 -3.54 11.97 -3.70
CA ALA A 218 -4.23 10.68 -3.74
C ALA A 218 -3.82 9.85 -4.97
N LYS A 219 -3.91 10.42 -6.18
CA LYS A 219 -3.52 9.75 -7.45
C LYS A 219 -2.08 9.26 -7.44
N ASP A 220 -1.27 10.09 -6.82
CA ASP A 220 0.16 10.03 -6.66
C ASP A 220 0.58 8.85 -5.77
N LEU A 221 -0.06 8.73 -4.61
CA LEU A 221 0.09 7.60 -3.70
C LEU A 221 -0.47 6.31 -4.27
N THR A 222 -1.57 6.39 -5.03
CA THR A 222 -2.13 5.20 -5.67
C THR A 222 -1.16 4.60 -6.67
N LEU A 223 -0.51 5.43 -7.51
CA LEU A 223 0.48 4.95 -8.46
C LEU A 223 1.67 4.30 -7.76
N PHE A 224 2.21 4.95 -6.72
CA PHE A 224 3.29 4.38 -5.94
C PHE A 224 2.91 3.01 -5.35
N ALA A 225 1.72 2.91 -4.75
CA ALA A 225 1.26 1.68 -4.15
C ALA A 225 1.17 0.57 -5.20
N ALA A 226 0.57 0.86 -6.36
CA ALA A 226 0.46 -0.10 -7.46
C ALA A 226 1.83 -0.62 -7.90
N GLU A 227 2.82 0.26 -8.01
CA GLU A 227 4.18 -0.10 -8.40
C GLU A 227 4.88 -0.94 -7.34
N ALA A 228 4.85 -0.52 -6.08
CA ALA A 228 5.48 -1.27 -4.98
C ALA A 228 4.87 -2.67 -4.81
N ILE A 229 3.55 -2.79 -4.99
CA ILE A 229 2.83 -4.07 -4.94
C ILE A 229 3.22 -4.98 -6.10
N ALA A 230 3.30 -4.44 -7.32
CA ALA A 230 3.74 -5.21 -8.49
C ALA A 230 5.17 -5.76 -8.30
N VAL A 231 6.06 -4.95 -7.74
CA VAL A 231 7.43 -5.35 -7.39
C VAL A 231 7.45 -6.45 -6.33
N ASN A 232 6.74 -6.26 -5.22
CA ASN A 232 6.70 -7.24 -4.13
C ASN A 232 6.15 -8.60 -4.61
N ARG A 233 5.17 -8.59 -5.52
CA ARG A 233 4.62 -9.81 -6.13
C ARG A 233 5.67 -10.55 -6.97
N GLN A 234 6.43 -9.84 -7.80
CA GLN A 234 7.49 -10.45 -8.61
C GLN A 234 8.61 -11.05 -7.75
N LEU A 235 9.02 -10.37 -6.68
CA LEU A 235 10.02 -10.91 -5.74
C LEU A 235 9.52 -12.19 -5.07
N SER A 236 8.25 -12.22 -4.66
CA SER A 236 7.65 -13.38 -3.98
C SER A 236 7.50 -14.62 -4.87
N GLN A 237 7.37 -14.43 -6.19
CA GLN A 237 7.31 -15.53 -7.18
C GLN A 237 8.69 -16.12 -7.49
N HIS A 238 9.79 -15.39 -7.24
CA HIS A 238 11.14 -15.87 -7.48
C HIS A 238 11.74 -16.60 -6.26
N ASP A 239 11.32 -16.27 -5.03
CA ASP A 239 11.75 -17.01 -3.83
C ASP A 239 11.25 -18.48 -3.82
N SER A 240 10.25 -18.83 -4.64
CA SER A 240 9.81 -20.22 -4.86
C SER A 240 10.64 -20.99 -5.89
N ASP A 241 11.30 -20.30 -6.82
CA ASP A 241 12.15 -20.90 -7.85
C ASP A 241 13.62 -20.75 -7.44
N GLN A 242 14.14 -21.71 -6.67
CA GLN A 242 15.58 -21.81 -6.42
C GLN A 242 16.32 -22.07 -7.75
N SER A 243 16.79 -21.01 -8.41
CA SER A 243 17.78 -21.11 -9.48
C SER A 243 18.70 -19.88 -9.52
N GLU A 244 19.98 -20.15 -9.77
CA GLU A 244 21.17 -19.34 -9.47
C GLU A 244 21.37 -18.10 -10.39
N GLU A 245 20.36 -17.25 -10.60
CA GLU A 245 20.49 -16.01 -11.39
C GLU A 245 20.06 -14.74 -10.63
N SER A 246 20.59 -14.51 -9.43
CA SER A 246 20.24 -13.31 -8.65
C SER A 246 20.75 -11.99 -9.25
N GLU A 247 21.86 -11.96 -10.00
CA GLU A 247 22.42 -10.72 -10.56
C GLU A 247 21.78 -10.28 -11.88
N SER A 248 21.42 -11.22 -12.78
CA SER A 248 20.81 -10.91 -14.08
C SER A 248 19.38 -10.35 -13.92
N PHE A 249 18.67 -10.83 -12.89
CA PHE A 249 17.28 -10.50 -12.62
C PHE A 249 17.09 -9.14 -11.97
N ILE A 250 17.98 -8.73 -11.03
CA ILE A 250 17.98 -7.37 -10.50
C ILE A 250 18.18 -6.37 -11.64
N GLN A 251 19.03 -6.66 -12.61
CA GLN A 251 19.22 -5.79 -13.78
C GLN A 251 17.96 -5.71 -14.67
N LYS A 252 17.17 -6.80 -14.75
CA LYS A 252 15.87 -6.86 -15.45
C LYS A 252 14.75 -6.12 -14.68
N ILE A 253 14.66 -6.26 -13.36
CA ILE A 253 13.72 -5.52 -12.50
C ILE A 253 14.07 -4.03 -12.48
N CYS A 254 15.34 -3.67 -12.32
CA CYS A 254 15.82 -2.29 -12.38
C CYS A 254 15.68 -1.67 -13.79
N SER A 255 15.50 -2.48 -14.84
CA SER A 255 15.18 -2.01 -16.19
C SER A 255 13.71 -1.60 -16.35
N MET A 256 12.83 -2.05 -15.46
CA MET A 256 11.46 -1.57 -15.38
C MET A 256 11.48 -0.12 -14.91
N ARG A 257 10.72 0.77 -15.56
CA ARG A 257 10.58 2.15 -15.10
C ARG A 257 9.52 2.17 -14.00
N LEU A 258 9.92 2.05 -12.73
CA LEU A 258 9.07 2.54 -11.65
C LEU A 258 8.93 4.05 -11.85
N SER A 259 7.71 4.56 -11.78
CA SER A 259 7.47 5.98 -11.88
C SER A 259 8.19 6.66 -10.73
N PRO A 260 9.05 7.64 -11.02
CA PRO A 260 9.73 8.34 -9.97
C PRO A 260 8.71 9.10 -9.08
N PRO A 261 9.03 9.44 -7.81
CA PRO A 261 8.17 10.14 -6.86
C PRO A 261 7.66 11.53 -7.27
N SER A 262 7.72 11.91 -8.55
CA SER A 262 7.24 13.18 -9.14
C SER A 262 5.80 13.41 -8.86
N LYS A 263 5.09 12.30 -8.79
CA LYS A 263 3.75 12.16 -8.28
C LYS A 263 3.76 11.95 -6.77
N SER A 264 4.51 12.72 -5.98
CA SER A 264 4.40 12.74 -4.52
C SER A 264 5.18 13.92 -3.99
N ARG A 265 4.48 15.02 -3.71
CA ARG A 265 5.07 16.20 -3.05
C ARG A 265 5.52 15.94 -1.60
N LEU A 266 5.32 14.73 -1.09
CA LEU A 266 5.47 14.36 0.32
C LEU A 266 6.72 13.53 0.59
N ALA A 267 7.16 12.71 -0.38
CA ALA A 267 8.54 12.18 -0.41
C ALA A 267 9.56 13.34 -0.37
N LYS A 268 9.25 14.44 -1.10
CA LYS A 268 10.01 15.71 -1.11
C LYS A 268 10.29 16.28 0.29
N ARG A 269 9.43 16.04 1.28
CA ARG A 269 9.57 16.64 2.63
C ARG A 269 10.20 15.71 3.67
N ARG A 270 10.14 14.39 3.48
CA ARG A 270 10.94 13.46 4.30
C ARG A 270 12.43 13.60 3.97
N ALA A 271 12.78 13.78 2.70
CA ALA A 271 14.15 14.08 2.28
C ALA A 271 14.65 15.41 2.87
N GLN A 272 13.83 16.48 2.92
CA GLN A 272 14.20 17.75 3.57
C GLN A 272 14.32 17.65 5.09
N ALA A 273 13.49 16.83 5.75
CA ALA A 273 13.58 16.57 7.19
C ALA A 273 14.78 15.68 7.57
N LEU A 274 15.25 14.83 6.65
CA LEU A 274 16.46 14.01 6.80
C LEU A 274 17.73 14.79 6.40
N ALA A 275 17.68 15.62 5.35
CA ALA A 275 18.80 16.44 4.87
C ALA A 275 19.13 17.60 5.82
N SER A 276 18.13 18.16 6.52
CA SER A 276 18.36 19.16 7.59
C SER A 276 19.09 18.60 8.82
N LYS A 277 19.24 17.27 8.94
CA LYS A 277 20.07 16.63 9.98
C LYS A 277 21.55 16.51 9.61
N GLY A 278 21.95 16.75 8.35
CA GLY A 278 23.35 16.68 7.93
C GLY A 278 24.23 17.87 8.38
N SER A 279 23.64 18.90 9.02
CA SER A 279 24.34 20.15 9.36
C SER A 279 24.44 20.44 10.87
N ALA A 280 24.05 19.52 11.75
CA ALA A 280 24.10 19.74 13.19
C ALA A 280 24.99 18.71 13.91
N ALA A 281 26.11 19.22 14.44
CA ALA A 281 27.03 18.64 15.42
C ALA A 281 28.06 17.59 14.97
N VAL A 282 29.14 18.06 14.33
CA VAL A 282 30.50 17.65 14.73
C VAL A 282 30.98 18.71 15.72
N HIS A 283 30.77 18.48 17.01
CA HIS A 283 31.47 19.23 18.05
C HIS A 283 32.77 18.48 18.37
N THR A 284 33.88 19.00 17.84
CA THR A 284 35.21 18.76 18.39
C THR A 284 35.30 19.45 19.74
N PHE A 285 35.67 18.70 20.79
CA PHE A 285 36.10 19.28 22.05
C PHE A 285 37.64 19.28 22.09
N PRO A 286 38.28 20.44 22.37
CA PRO A 286 39.68 20.49 22.74
C PRO A 286 39.84 20.37 24.26
N GLU A 287 40.76 19.53 24.71
CA GLU A 287 41.97 19.89 25.48
C GLU A 287 42.99 18.75 25.36
#